data_AF-A0A3R6BK20-F1
#
_entry.id   AF-A0A3R6BK20-F1
#
_cell.length_a   1.000
_cell.length_b   1.000
_cell.length_c   1.000
_cell.angle_alpha   90.00
_cell.angle_beta   90.00
_cell.angle_gamma   90.00
#
_symmetry.space_group_name_H-M   'P 1'
#
loop_
_entity.id
_entity.type
_entity.pdbx_description
1 polymer ?
#
loop_
_entity_poly.entity_id
_entity_poly.type
_entity_poly.pdbx_seq_one_letter_code
_entity_poly.pdbx_strand_id
1 'polypeptide(L)' 'MNTKIKQTLKLLLVVTLLVSLTGAAQVANVYICTGRYAKVYHSSKNCKGLDNCKGEVKLVSLETAKQQGKRACKLCYKK' A
#
# COMPACT_ATOMS: atom_id res chain seq x y z
N MET A 1 29.80 9.03 39.80
CA MET A 1 28.79 9.19 38.71
C MET A 1 27.66 10.09 39.21
N ASN A 2 27.41 11.22 38.55
CA ASN A 2 26.52 12.30 39.01
C ASN A 2 25.03 11.96 38.77
N THR A 3 24.16 12.22 39.73
CA THR A 3 22.70 11.96 39.67
C THR A 3 22.03 12.69 38.51
N LYS A 4 22.50 13.88 38.14
CA LYS A 4 22.02 14.61 36.96
C LYS A 4 22.31 13.87 35.65
N ILE A 5 23.48 13.22 35.56
CA ILE A 5 23.88 12.43 34.38
C ILE A 5 23.02 11.17 34.26
N LYS A 6 22.62 10.53 35.38
CA LYS A 6 21.68 9.40 35.36
C LYS A 6 20.28 9.81 34.90
N GLN A 7 19.82 11.01 35.29
CA GLN A 7 18.51 11.52 34.89
C GLN A 7 18.46 11.90 33.41
N THR A 8 19.51 12.55 32.89
CA THR A 8 19.60 12.88 31.46
C THR A 8 19.73 11.64 30.59
N LEU A 9 20.48 10.62 31.02
CA LEU A 9 20.61 9.35 30.29
C LEU A 9 19.28 8.58 30.23
N LYS A 10 18.51 8.56 31.32
CA LYS A 10 17.16 7.99 31.34
C LYS A 10 16.21 8.73 30.40
N LEU A 11 16.27 10.06 30.39
CA LEU A 11 15.42 10.88 29.52
C LEU A 11 15.73 10.65 28.04
N LEU A 12 17.02 10.53 27.67
CA LEU A 12 17.46 10.25 26.31
C LEU A 12 16.95 8.88 25.79
N LEU A 13 16.91 7.88 26.67
CA LEU A 13 16.44 6.52 26.36
C LEU A 13 14.91 6.44 26.14
N VAL A 14 14.14 7.29 26.82
CA VAL A 14 12.68 7.39 26.63
C VAL A 14 12.35 8.12 25.31
N VAL A 15 13.12 9.15 24.96
CA VAL A 15 12.92 9.92 23.72
C VAL A 15 13.18 9.07 22.47
N THR A 16 14.21 8.22 22.48
CA THR A 16 14.50 7.33 21.34
C THR A 16 13.43 6.27 21.13
N LEU A 17 12.79 5.77 22.19
CA LEU A 17 11.70 4.78 22.09
C LEU A 17 10.44 5.38 21.44
N LEU A 18 10.14 6.65 21.68
CA LEU A 18 8.97 7.33 21.13
C LEU A 18 9.07 7.56 19.60
N VAL A 19 10.28 7.68 19.06
CA VAL A 19 10.52 7.90 17.62
C VAL A 19 10.23 6.64 16.78
N SER A 20 10.32 5.44 17.35
CA SER A 20 10.12 4.20 16.61
C SER A 20 8.65 3.87 16.29
N LEU A 21 7.68 4.62 16.84
CA LEU A 21 6.26 4.30 16.72
C LEU A 21 5.57 4.87 15.47
N THR A 22 6.28 5.59 14.60
CA THR A 22 5.73 6.10 13.34
C THR A 22 5.84 5.04 12.24
N GLY A 23 5.00 4.00 12.31
CA GLY A 23 4.86 3.02 11.24
C GLY A 23 4.10 3.61 10.05
N ALA A 24 4.79 3.94 8.97
CA ALA A 24 4.14 4.35 7.72
C ALA A 24 3.40 3.14 7.11
N ALA A 25 2.08 3.24 6.96
CA ALA A 25 1.31 2.21 6.25
C ALA A 25 1.73 2.21 4.77
N GLN A 26 2.37 1.13 4.31
CA GLN A 26 2.75 0.99 2.91
C GLN A 26 1.49 0.85 2.05
N VAL A 27 1.12 1.90 1.33
CA VAL A 27 0.01 1.86 0.39
C VAL A 27 0.41 1.02 -0.82
N ALA A 28 -0.19 -0.16 -0.96
CA ALA A 28 -0.01 -1.00 -2.14
C ALA A 28 -0.80 -0.41 -3.32
N ASN A 29 -0.16 -0.28 -4.48
CA ASN A 29 -0.79 0.22 -5.71
C ASN A 29 -1.08 -0.93 -6.69
N VAL A 30 -2.19 -0.81 -7.43
CA VAL A 30 -2.67 -1.79 -8.42
C VAL A 30 -3.23 -1.09 -9.66
N TYR A 31 -3.26 -1.80 -10.78
CA TYR A 31 -3.81 -1.30 -12.04
C TYR A 31 -5.28 -1.68 -12.19
N ILE A 32 -6.13 -0.74 -12.60
CA ILE A 32 -7.53 -0.98 -12.94
C ILE A 32 -7.83 -0.52 -14.36
N CYS A 33 -8.75 -1.19 -15.04
CA CYS A 33 -9.42 -0.65 -16.21
C CYS A 33 -10.63 0.19 -15.75
N THR A 34 -10.83 1.37 -16.34
CA THR A 34 -11.98 2.26 -16.04
C THR A 34 -13.23 1.96 -16.87
N GLY A 35 -13.16 0.99 -17.78
CA GLY A 35 -14.31 0.57 -18.58
C GLY A 35 -15.50 0.13 -17.70
N ARG A 36 -16.71 0.43 -18.16
CA ARG A 36 -17.98 0.21 -17.42
C ARG A 36 -18.13 -1.19 -16.81
N TYR A 37 -17.59 -2.21 -17.47
CA TYR A 37 -17.71 -3.61 -17.05
C TYR A 37 -16.46 -4.17 -16.34
N ALA A 38 -15.49 -3.32 -15.97
CA ALA A 38 -14.25 -3.74 -15.34
C ALA A 38 -14.46 -4.14 -13.86
N LYS A 39 -14.42 -5.44 -13.59
CA LYS A 39 -14.68 -6.04 -12.25
C LYS A 39 -13.42 -6.43 -11.47
N VAL A 40 -12.22 -6.18 -12.01
CA VAL A 40 -10.97 -6.69 -11.43
C VAL A 40 -9.86 -5.63 -11.37
N TYR A 41 -8.92 -5.82 -10.45
CA TYR A 41 -7.65 -5.10 -10.38
C TYR A 41 -6.45 -6.04 -10.69
N HIS A 42 -5.35 -5.47 -11.17
CA HIS A 42 -4.20 -6.18 -11.68
C HIS A 42 -2.92 -5.77 -10.93
N SER A 43 -2.03 -6.73 -10.63
CA SER A 43 -0.72 -6.48 -10.02
C SER A 43 0.30 -5.92 -11.00
N SER A 44 0.05 -6.04 -12.31
CA SER A 44 0.96 -5.63 -13.39
C SER A 44 0.19 -4.89 -14.48
N LYS A 45 0.80 -3.82 -15.00
CA LYS A 45 0.30 -3.03 -16.14
C LYS A 45 0.21 -3.86 -17.44
N ASN A 46 1.03 -4.91 -17.54
CA ASN A 46 1.16 -5.75 -18.74
C ASN A 46 0.38 -7.07 -18.61
N CYS A 47 -0.58 -7.15 -17.68
CA CYS A 47 -1.42 -8.34 -17.55
C CYS A 47 -2.29 -8.50 -18.80
N LYS A 48 -2.29 -9.69 -19.41
CA LYS A 48 -3.16 -10.04 -20.57
C LYS A 48 -4.65 -9.72 -20.35
N GLY A 49 -5.10 -9.69 -19.09
CA GLY A 49 -6.47 -9.28 -18.76
C GLY A 49 -6.79 -7.80 -19.03
N LEU A 50 -5.78 -6.96 -19.29
CA LEU A 50 -5.90 -5.55 -19.65
C LEU A 50 -5.96 -5.32 -21.17
N ASP A 51 -5.59 -6.31 -22.00
CA ASP A 51 -5.47 -6.17 -23.47
C ASP A 51 -6.78 -5.70 -24.12
N ASN A 52 -7.92 -6.06 -23.54
CA ASN A 52 -9.25 -5.71 -24.03
C ASN A 52 -9.91 -4.53 -23.28
N CYS A 53 -9.15 -3.77 -22.47
CA CYS A 53 -9.70 -2.62 -21.76
C CYS A 53 -10.28 -1.61 -22.76
N LYS A 54 -11.58 -1.29 -22.63
CA LYS A 54 -12.30 -0.31 -23.46
C LYS A 54 -12.36 1.08 -22.83
N GLY A 55 -11.49 1.34 -21.87
CA GLY A 55 -11.34 2.60 -21.16
C GLY A 55 -9.87 2.89 -20.92
N GLU A 56 -9.55 3.55 -19.81
CA GLU A 56 -8.19 3.85 -19.40
C GLU A 56 -7.67 2.83 -18.40
N VAL A 57 -6.37 2.55 -18.45
CA VAL A 57 -5.68 1.80 -17.40
C VAL A 57 -5.11 2.79 -16.39
N LYS A 58 -5.59 2.78 -15.15
CA LYS A 58 -5.14 3.67 -14.07
C LYS A 58 -4.44 2.90 -12.96
N LEU A 59 -3.39 3.51 -12.40
CA LEU A 59 -2.77 3.06 -11.17
C LEU A 59 -3.53 3.69 -10.00
N VAL A 60 -4.04 2.88 -9.08
CA VAL A 60 -4.79 3.30 -7.89
C VAL A 60 -4.29 2.52 -6.67
N SER A 61 -4.63 2.96 -5.47
CA SER A 61 -4.37 2.15 -4.29
C SER A 61 -5.21 0.87 -4.30
N LEU A 62 -4.68 -0.21 -3.71
CA LEU A 62 -5.39 -1.47 -3.53
C LEU A 62 -6.69 -1.27 -2.74
N GLU A 63 -6.66 -0.35 -1.76
CA GLU A 63 -7.85 0.00 -0.98
C GLU A 63 -8.93 0.62 -1.86
N THR A 64 -8.60 1.62 -2.68
CA THR A 64 -9.55 2.22 -3.63
C THR A 64 -10.12 1.17 -4.58
N ALA A 65 -9.30 0.26 -5.11
CA ALA A 65 -9.78 -0.81 -5.98
C ALA A 65 -10.79 -1.74 -5.27
N LYS A 66 -10.53 -2.09 -4.00
CA LYS A 66 -11.43 -2.89 -3.16
C LYS A 66 -12.73 -2.15 -2.82
N GLN A 67 -12.64 -0.86 -2.48
CA GLN A 67 -13.81 0.00 -2.22
C GLN A 67 -14.72 0.12 -3.45
N GLN A 68 -14.13 0.11 -4.66
CA GLN A 68 -14.88 0.05 -5.92
C GLN A 68 -15.46 -1.34 -6.24
N GLY A 69 -15.39 -2.31 -5.32
CA GLY A 69 -15.91 -3.67 -5.51
C GLY A 69 -15.13 -4.53 -6.49
N LYS A 70 -13.90 -4.14 -6.87
CA LYS A 70 -13.07 -4.92 -7.79
C LYS A 70 -12.37 -6.04 -7.01
N ARG A 71 -12.31 -7.23 -7.61
CA ARG A 71 -11.57 -8.38 -7.07
C ARG A 71 -10.21 -8.55 -7.73
N ALA A 72 -9.30 -9.33 -7.14
CA ALA A 72 -8.03 -9.65 -7.78
C ALA A 72 -8.20 -10.35 -9.13
N CYS A 73 -7.37 -9.98 -10.10
CA CYS A 73 -7.30 -10.67 -11.39
C CYS A 73 -6.72 -12.07 -11.21
N LYS A 74 -7.45 -13.10 -11.67
CA LYS A 74 -7.01 -14.50 -11.57
C LYS A 74 -5.81 -14.85 -12.46
N LEU A 75 -5.39 -13.98 -13.37
CA LEU A 75 -4.26 -14.23 -14.28
C LEU A 75 -2.93 -13.76 -13.68
N CYS A 76 -2.87 -12.52 -13.16
CA CYS A 76 -1.64 -11.95 -12.62
C CYS A 76 -1.50 -12.10 -11.09
N TYR A 77 -2.53 -12.60 -10.39
CA TYR A 77 -2.45 -13.00 -8.98
C TYR A 77 -2.45 -14.51 -8.76
N LYS A 78 -2.69 -15.33 -9.80
CA LYS A 78 -2.31 -16.75 -9.72
C LYS A 78 -0.81 -16.83 -9.99
N LYS A 79 -0.08 -17.42 -9.05
CA LYS A 79 1.22 -18.04 -9.32
C LYS A 79 0.97 -19.41 -9.93
#